data_AF-A0AA40H7V8-F1
#
_entry.id   AF-A0AA40H7V8-F1
#
_cell.length_a   1.000
_cell.length_b   1.000
_cell.length_c   1.000
_cell.angle_alpha   90.00
_cell.angle_beta   90.00
_cell.angle_gamma   90.00
#
_symmetry.space_group_name_H-M   'P 1'
#
loop_
_entity.id
_entity.type
_entity.pdbx_description
1 polymer ?
#
loop_
_entity_poly.entity_id
_entity_poly.type
_entity_poly.pdbx_seq_one_letter_code
_entity_poly.pdbx_strand_id
1 'polypeptide(L)'
;GVSSNYSDDYPYSWSIPPFHPSTEKYENDKTCRGKDGKLYANLVCPVDVTEMPSGTLPDIQSTEEAIRLLNVMKTNKQKFFLAVGYHKPHIPLRYPQEFLKLYPLENITLAPDPWVPEKLPSVAYNPWTDIRQRDDVKALNVSFPYGPLPDDFQRQIRQSYYAAVSYLDMQVGLLLNALDDVGLSNSTIVVFTADHGWSLGEHGEWAKYSNFDVATRVPLMFYVPGMTTSSVSQGERVFPYLDPFSHILGLVPQGRSKKVVELVSLFSTLAELAGLQVPPVCPETSFHVALCTEGASIVRYFNVSEEKVKEEKDGCDDSYRCFNEEPVAFSQYPRPADVPQWNSDKPKLKDIRIMGYSMRTIDYRYTVWVQFNPNNFSANFEDVHAGELYMVETDPNQDYNIYNNTSHGCFFKKILG
;
A
#
# COMPACT_ATOMS: atom_id res chain seq x y z
N GLY A 1 15.53 3.09 -11.70
CA GLY A 1 16.42 2.34 -10.80
C GLY A 1 16.24 0.86 -11.04
N VAL A 2 17.27 0.04 -10.85
CA VAL A 2 17.10 -1.41 -10.74
C VAL A 2 16.26 -1.61 -9.48
N SER A 3 14.95 -1.82 -9.62
CA SER A 3 14.12 -2.27 -8.50
C SER A 3 14.83 -3.47 -7.91
N SER A 4 15.17 -3.39 -6.62
CA SER A 4 16.16 -4.27 -6.03
C SER A 4 15.66 -5.72 -6.06
N ASN A 5 16.07 -6.43 -7.10
CA ASN A 5 15.71 -7.81 -7.39
C ASN A 5 16.47 -8.71 -6.40
N TYR A 6 16.00 -8.76 -5.14
CA TYR A 6 16.56 -9.59 -4.08
C TYR A 6 17.99 -9.22 -3.64
N SER A 7 18.43 -7.99 -3.92
CA SER A 7 19.69 -7.45 -3.40
C SER A 7 19.39 -6.27 -2.49
N ASP A 8 20.04 -6.20 -1.34
CA ASP A 8 20.02 -4.96 -0.56
C ASP A 8 20.67 -3.83 -1.35
N ASP A 9 20.10 -2.63 -1.31
CA ASP A 9 20.69 -1.42 -1.93
C ASP A 9 21.92 -0.91 -1.14
N TYR A 10 22.45 -1.70 -0.21
CA TYR A 10 23.67 -1.43 0.54
C TYR A 10 24.92 -1.79 -0.28
N PRO A 11 26.01 -1.00 -0.23
CA PRO A 11 26.22 0.21 0.57
C PRO A 11 25.80 1.51 -0.13
N TYR A 12 25.18 1.43 -1.30
CA TYR A 12 24.91 2.60 -2.15
C TYR A 12 23.86 3.54 -1.56
N SER A 13 22.91 3.01 -0.79
CA SER A 13 21.78 3.78 -0.24
C SER A 13 21.78 3.91 1.29
N TRP A 14 22.52 3.07 2.02
CA TRP A 14 22.39 2.95 3.48
C TRP A 14 23.75 3.02 4.19
N SER A 15 23.82 3.75 5.30
CA SER A 15 25.04 3.94 6.08
C SER A 15 25.44 2.73 6.95
N ILE A 16 24.50 1.81 7.18
CA ILE A 16 24.73 0.55 7.88
C ILE A 16 24.11 -0.60 7.07
N PRO A 17 24.60 -1.84 7.21
CA PRO A 17 23.96 -3.00 6.60
C PRO A 17 22.49 -3.10 7.04
N PRO A 18 21.55 -3.35 6.10
CA PRO A 18 20.14 -3.57 6.44
C PRO A 18 19.99 -4.72 7.42
N PHE A 19 19.10 -4.55 8.39
CA PHE A 19 18.71 -5.62 9.29
C PHE A 19 17.56 -6.40 8.67
N HIS A 20 17.76 -7.71 8.54
CA HIS A 20 16.73 -8.67 8.16
C HIS A 20 16.37 -9.53 9.36
N PRO A 21 15.10 -9.54 9.81
CA PRO A 21 14.66 -10.41 10.90
C PRO A 21 15.07 -11.85 10.65
N SER A 22 15.78 -12.47 11.59
CA SER A 22 16.28 -13.84 11.41
C SER A 22 15.17 -14.88 11.26
N THR A 23 13.95 -14.54 11.67
CA THR A 23 12.76 -15.39 11.52
C THR A 23 12.03 -15.24 10.18
N GLU A 24 12.41 -14.28 9.33
CA GLU A 24 11.84 -14.08 8.00
C GLU A 24 12.00 -15.33 7.11
N LYS A 25 13.13 -16.04 7.23
CA LYS A 25 13.38 -17.29 6.52
C LYS A 25 12.32 -18.37 6.74
N TYR A 26 11.55 -18.28 7.82
CA TYR A 26 10.45 -19.21 8.15
C TYR A 26 9.10 -18.76 7.57
N GLU A 27 9.04 -17.74 6.71
CA GLU A 27 7.78 -17.22 6.13
C GLU A 27 6.96 -18.32 5.45
N ASN A 28 7.61 -19.22 4.72
CA ASN A 28 6.95 -20.28 3.95
C ASN A 28 7.07 -21.67 4.58
N ASP A 29 7.64 -21.76 5.78
CA ASP A 29 7.77 -23.00 6.51
C ASP A 29 6.45 -23.43 7.15
N LYS A 30 6.35 -24.72 7.46
CA LYS A 30 5.19 -25.28 8.16
C LYS A 30 5.26 -24.90 9.64
N THR A 31 4.63 -23.80 10.02
CA THR A 31 4.58 -23.32 11.41
C THR A 31 3.16 -23.24 11.97
N CYS A 32 2.13 -23.35 11.12
CA CYS A 32 0.73 -23.19 11.53
C CYS A 32 0.20 -24.52 12.08
N ARG A 33 -0.17 -24.55 13.36
CA ARG A 33 -0.67 -25.77 14.01
C ARG A 33 -2.12 -26.03 13.62
N GLY A 34 -2.37 -27.16 12.97
CA GLY A 34 -3.72 -27.62 12.61
C GLY A 34 -4.47 -28.27 13.78
N LYS A 35 -5.76 -28.53 13.59
CA LYS A 35 -6.62 -29.22 14.57
C LYS A 35 -6.16 -30.64 14.91
N ASP A 36 -5.41 -31.27 14.01
CA ASP A 36 -4.81 -32.59 14.18
C ASP A 36 -3.43 -32.55 14.89
N GLY A 37 -2.99 -31.36 15.33
CA GLY A 37 -1.72 -31.13 15.99
C GLY A 37 -0.50 -31.09 15.05
N LYS A 38 -0.68 -31.27 13.74
CA LYS A 38 0.42 -31.18 12.75
C LYS A 38 0.65 -29.73 12.32
N LEU A 39 1.85 -29.48 11.78
CA LEU A 39 2.22 -28.17 11.24
C LEU A 39 1.97 -28.10 9.73
N TYR A 40 1.45 -26.96 9.28
CA TYR A 40 1.06 -26.67 7.89
C TYR A 40 1.58 -25.30 7.43
N ALA A 41 1.67 -25.12 6.11
CA ALA A 41 1.96 -23.83 5.48
C ALA A 41 0.64 -23.14 5.08
N ASN A 42 -0.19 -22.83 6.10
CA ASN A 42 -1.52 -22.23 5.92
C ASN A 42 -1.46 -20.74 5.58
N LEU A 43 -2.52 -20.23 4.96
CA LEU A 43 -2.78 -18.81 4.77
C LEU A 43 -3.17 -18.18 6.11
N VAL A 44 -4.14 -18.78 6.80
CA VAL A 44 -4.62 -18.35 8.12
C VAL A 44 -3.80 -19.06 9.20
N CYS A 45 -3.03 -18.28 9.96
CA CYS A 45 -2.00 -18.82 10.85
C CYS A 45 -1.89 -18.06 12.18
N PRO A 46 -2.95 -17.93 12.99
CA PRO A 46 -2.79 -17.46 14.37
C PRO A 46 -1.87 -18.41 15.13
N VAL A 47 -0.90 -17.87 15.88
CA VAL A 47 0.14 -18.67 16.56
C VAL A 47 0.30 -18.27 18.03
N ASP A 48 0.76 -19.22 18.84
CA ASP A 48 1.48 -18.91 20.07
C ASP A 48 2.91 -18.54 19.69
N VAL A 49 3.31 -17.29 19.98
CA VAL A 49 4.63 -16.75 19.61
C VAL A 49 5.76 -17.56 20.27
N THR A 50 5.54 -18.10 21.47
CA THR A 50 6.57 -18.86 22.20
C THR A 50 6.87 -20.21 21.55
N GLU A 51 5.93 -20.75 20.75
CA GLU A 51 6.11 -21.98 19.98
C GLU A 51 6.71 -21.75 18.59
N MET A 52 6.86 -20.49 18.15
CA MET A 52 7.47 -20.18 16.87
C MET A 52 8.97 -20.45 16.87
N PRO A 53 9.58 -20.74 15.71
CA PRO A 53 11.02 -20.78 15.59
C PRO A 53 11.66 -19.51 16.18
N SER A 54 12.61 -19.69 17.10
CA SER A 54 13.25 -18.61 17.87
C SER A 54 12.34 -17.86 18.85
N GLY A 55 11.11 -18.30 19.09
CA GLY A 55 10.18 -17.72 20.08
C GLY A 55 9.77 -16.28 19.76
N THR A 56 9.77 -15.89 18.49
CA THR A 56 9.48 -14.52 18.04
C THR A 56 8.89 -14.49 16.63
N LEU A 57 8.55 -13.30 16.13
CA LEU A 57 8.05 -13.04 14.77
C LEU A 57 8.88 -11.93 14.11
N PRO A 58 8.91 -11.84 12.76
CA PRO A 58 9.73 -10.86 12.05
C PRO A 58 9.50 -9.42 12.50
N ASP A 59 8.24 -9.01 12.65
CA ASP A 59 7.88 -7.64 13.01
C ASP A 59 8.23 -7.28 14.47
N ILE A 60 8.30 -8.28 15.37
CA ILE A 60 8.84 -8.09 16.74
C ILE A 60 10.33 -7.76 16.65
N GLN A 61 11.08 -8.56 15.89
CA GLN A 61 12.53 -8.35 15.74
C GLN A 61 12.84 -7.00 15.05
N SER A 62 12.07 -6.62 14.02
CA SER A 62 12.20 -5.32 13.36
C SER A 62 11.97 -4.17 14.33
N THR A 63 10.94 -4.26 15.18
CA THR A 63 10.64 -3.24 16.20
C THR A 63 11.76 -3.15 17.24
N GLU A 64 12.22 -4.28 17.78
CA GLU A 64 13.31 -4.33 18.74
C GLU A 64 14.60 -3.70 18.19
N GLU A 65 14.96 -4.03 16.95
CA GLU A 65 16.16 -3.48 16.31
C GLU A 65 16.01 -1.98 16.01
N ALA A 66 14.85 -1.54 15.52
CA ALA A 66 14.58 -0.12 15.29
C ALA A 66 14.70 0.69 16.59
N ILE A 67 14.15 0.18 17.71
CA ILE A 67 14.28 0.79 19.04
C ILE A 67 15.75 0.82 19.48
N ARG A 68 16.51 -0.25 19.25
CA ARG A 68 17.95 -0.28 19.54
C ARG A 68 18.70 0.79 18.75
N LEU A 69 18.41 0.94 17.46
CA LEU A 69 19.01 1.96 16.60
C LEU A 69 18.66 3.38 17.05
N LEU A 70 17.40 3.66 17.43
CA LEU A 70 17.00 4.96 17.98
C LEU A 70 17.82 5.34 19.21
N ASN A 71 18.05 4.40 20.13
CA ASN A 71 18.90 4.63 21.31
C ASN A 71 20.35 4.95 20.96
N VAL A 72 20.91 4.27 19.94
CA VAL A 72 22.27 4.55 19.44
C VAL A 72 22.34 5.94 18.81
N MET A 73 21.37 6.30 17.96
CA MET A 73 21.32 7.61 17.30
C MET A 73 21.18 8.74 18.31
N LYS A 74 20.36 8.56 19.36
CA LYS A 74 20.24 9.51 20.46
C LYS A 74 21.57 9.72 21.18
N THR A 75 22.25 8.63 21.53
CA THR A 75 23.54 8.67 22.25
C THR A 75 24.60 9.40 21.43
N ASN A 76 24.65 9.14 20.13
CA ASN A 76 25.64 9.73 19.23
C ASN A 76 25.26 11.13 18.73
N LYS A 77 24.05 11.62 19.05
CA LYS A 77 23.49 12.90 18.58
C LYS A 77 23.54 13.04 17.04
N GLN A 78 23.33 11.95 16.33
CA GLN A 78 23.34 11.92 14.86
C GLN A 78 21.94 12.13 14.30
N LYS A 79 21.83 12.87 13.19
CA LYS A 79 20.64 12.85 12.34
C LYS A 79 20.54 11.48 11.67
N PHE A 80 19.33 10.99 11.49
CA PHE A 80 19.10 9.68 10.88
C PHE A 80 17.99 9.74 9.83
N PHE A 81 18.07 8.80 8.89
CA PHE A 81 16.97 8.38 8.06
C PHE A 81 16.79 6.88 8.33
N LEU A 82 15.71 6.51 9.00
CA LEU A 82 15.43 5.13 9.42
C LEU A 82 14.18 4.66 8.68
N ALA A 83 14.33 3.68 7.80
CA ALA A 83 13.22 2.98 7.19
C ALA A 83 12.97 1.66 7.93
N VAL A 84 11.75 1.47 8.42
CA VAL A 84 11.32 0.23 9.08
C VAL A 84 10.24 -0.40 8.22
N GLY A 85 10.58 -1.49 7.53
CA GLY A 85 9.64 -2.26 6.72
C GLY A 85 9.01 -3.38 7.55
N TYR A 86 7.73 -3.26 7.85
CA TYR A 86 6.96 -4.32 8.49
C TYR A 86 6.42 -5.32 7.46
N HIS A 87 6.33 -6.59 7.83
CA HIS A 87 5.83 -7.68 6.99
C HIS A 87 4.31 -7.83 7.06
N LYS A 88 3.69 -7.79 8.26
CA LYS A 88 2.23 -7.91 8.34
C LYS A 88 1.57 -6.63 7.82
N PRO A 89 0.40 -6.73 7.14
CA PRO A 89 -0.47 -7.90 7.02
C PRO A 89 -0.23 -8.79 5.77
N HIS A 90 0.96 -8.77 5.14
CA HIS A 90 1.27 -9.70 4.03
C HIS A 90 1.07 -11.16 4.44
N ILE A 91 0.84 -12.06 3.47
CA ILE A 91 0.66 -13.49 3.72
C ILE A 91 2.00 -14.19 4.11
N PRO A 92 1.97 -15.34 4.81
CA PRO A 92 0.82 -15.88 5.52
C PRO A 92 0.43 -14.95 6.68
N LEU A 93 -0.85 -14.99 7.06
CA LEU A 93 -1.42 -14.22 8.16
C LEU A 93 -0.99 -14.86 9.49
N ARG A 94 0.30 -14.72 9.81
CA ARG A 94 0.95 -15.23 11.01
C ARG A 94 1.15 -14.11 12.03
N TYR A 95 0.38 -14.16 13.11
CA TYR A 95 0.31 -13.13 14.16
C TYR A 95 -0.04 -13.79 15.51
N PRO A 96 0.19 -13.11 16.65
CA PRO A 96 -0.14 -13.65 17.96
C PRO A 96 -1.65 -13.91 18.10
N GLN A 97 -2.03 -15.14 18.45
CA GLN A 97 -3.42 -15.61 18.39
C GLN A 97 -4.40 -14.79 19.27
N GLU A 98 -3.92 -14.12 20.31
CA GLU A 98 -4.72 -13.27 21.19
C GLU A 98 -5.42 -12.12 20.45
N PHE A 99 -4.88 -11.64 19.33
CA PHE A 99 -5.49 -10.59 18.51
C PHE A 99 -6.82 -11.03 17.85
N LEU A 100 -7.09 -12.34 17.77
CA LEU A 100 -8.41 -12.83 17.34
C LEU A 100 -9.54 -12.37 18.27
N LYS A 101 -9.25 -12.11 19.55
CA LYS A 101 -10.26 -11.68 20.54
C LYS A 101 -10.88 -10.33 20.19
N LEU A 102 -10.16 -9.47 19.46
CA LEU A 102 -10.65 -8.17 19.00
C LEU A 102 -11.72 -8.30 17.90
N TYR A 103 -11.75 -9.45 17.22
CA TYR A 103 -12.54 -9.67 16.02
C TYR A 103 -13.30 -11.00 16.09
N PRO A 104 -14.32 -11.15 16.95
CA PRO A 104 -15.16 -12.35 16.98
C PRO A 104 -15.72 -12.66 15.59
N LEU A 105 -15.61 -13.92 15.14
CA LEU A 105 -15.94 -14.30 13.77
C LEU A 105 -17.42 -14.05 13.43
N GLU A 106 -18.29 -14.11 14.44
CA GLU A 106 -19.73 -13.84 14.34
C GLU A 106 -20.03 -12.39 13.94
N ASN A 107 -19.10 -11.47 14.22
CA ASN A 107 -19.20 -10.05 13.89
C ASN A 107 -18.49 -9.70 12.57
N ILE A 108 -17.85 -10.67 11.91
CA ILE A 108 -17.18 -10.47 10.62
C ILE A 108 -18.15 -10.76 9.48
N THR A 109 -18.36 -9.76 8.62
CA THR A 109 -19.12 -9.90 7.38
C THR A 109 -18.20 -10.21 6.21
N LEU A 110 -18.78 -10.67 5.10
CA LEU A 110 -18.10 -10.68 3.80
C LEU A 110 -17.78 -9.25 3.34
N ALA A 111 -17.05 -9.14 2.22
CA ALA A 111 -16.98 -7.89 1.47
C ALA A 111 -18.40 -7.44 1.05
N PRO A 112 -18.65 -6.14 0.79
CA PRO A 112 -19.94 -5.66 0.29
C PRO A 112 -20.35 -6.26 -1.07
N ASP A 113 -19.36 -6.62 -1.87
CA ASP A 113 -19.40 -6.98 -3.29
C ASP A 113 -18.57 -8.26 -3.55
N PRO A 114 -18.88 -9.41 -2.90
CA PRO A 114 -18.04 -10.61 -2.94
C PRO A 114 -18.12 -11.41 -4.26
N TRP A 115 -18.87 -10.92 -5.25
CA TRP A 115 -19.06 -11.57 -6.55
C TRP A 115 -18.20 -10.89 -7.61
N VAL A 116 -17.82 -11.65 -8.65
CA VAL A 116 -17.17 -11.07 -9.83
C VAL A 116 -18.19 -10.21 -10.58
N PRO A 117 -17.97 -8.89 -10.77
CA PRO A 117 -18.92 -8.05 -11.48
C PRO A 117 -19.12 -8.49 -12.92
N GLU A 118 -20.37 -8.49 -13.41
CA GLU A 118 -20.72 -8.99 -14.75
C GLU A 118 -19.95 -8.27 -15.88
N LYS A 119 -19.67 -6.97 -15.68
CA LYS A 119 -18.99 -6.12 -16.67
C LYS A 119 -17.50 -5.89 -16.38
N LEU A 120 -16.91 -6.64 -15.45
CA LEU A 120 -15.47 -6.64 -15.24
C LEU A 120 -14.81 -7.38 -16.42
N PRO A 121 -14.01 -6.70 -17.27
CA PRO A 121 -13.33 -7.39 -18.36
C PRO A 121 -12.33 -8.42 -17.80
N SER A 122 -12.27 -9.62 -18.40
CA SER A 122 -11.44 -10.72 -17.91
C SER A 122 -9.95 -10.36 -17.76
N VAL A 123 -9.45 -9.45 -18.61
CA VAL A 123 -8.05 -8.98 -18.55
C VAL A 123 -7.74 -8.23 -17.26
N ALA A 124 -8.73 -7.57 -16.66
CA ALA A 124 -8.57 -6.85 -15.40
C ALA A 124 -8.52 -7.79 -14.19
N TYR A 125 -9.15 -8.97 -14.28
CA TYR A 125 -9.27 -9.89 -13.15
C TYR A 125 -7.96 -10.59 -12.79
N ASN A 126 -7.60 -10.63 -11.51
CA ASN A 126 -6.44 -11.37 -11.02
C ASN A 126 -6.79 -12.74 -10.39
N PRO A 127 -6.13 -13.85 -10.77
CA PRO A 127 -6.51 -15.19 -10.29
C PRO A 127 -6.00 -15.58 -8.89
N TRP A 128 -5.27 -14.70 -8.19
CA TRP A 128 -4.83 -14.86 -6.79
C TRP A 128 -4.11 -16.20 -6.52
N THR A 129 -3.21 -16.56 -7.43
CA THR A 129 -2.46 -17.82 -7.47
C THR A 129 -1.53 -18.04 -6.27
N ASP A 130 -1.07 -16.98 -5.61
CA ASP A 130 -0.17 -17.07 -4.44
C ASP A 130 -0.88 -17.67 -3.22
N ILE A 131 -2.08 -17.20 -2.88
CA ILE A 131 -2.83 -17.75 -1.74
C ILE A 131 -3.31 -19.17 -2.01
N ARG A 132 -3.58 -19.54 -3.27
CA ARG A 132 -3.96 -20.91 -3.68
C ARG A 132 -2.87 -21.95 -3.42
N GLN A 133 -1.63 -21.51 -3.15
CA GLN A 133 -0.54 -22.44 -2.82
C GLN A 133 -0.51 -22.87 -1.36
N ARG A 134 -1.24 -22.19 -0.48
CA ARG A 134 -1.29 -22.49 0.96
C ARG A 134 -2.11 -23.74 1.24
N ASP A 135 -1.70 -24.51 2.26
CA ASP A 135 -2.22 -25.86 2.51
C ASP A 135 -3.73 -25.86 2.81
N ASP A 136 -4.20 -24.91 3.62
CA ASP A 136 -5.61 -24.68 3.93
C ASP A 136 -6.44 -24.29 2.71
N VAL A 137 -5.91 -23.42 1.83
CA VAL A 137 -6.59 -23.02 0.59
C VAL A 137 -6.65 -24.17 -0.42
N LYS A 138 -5.57 -24.94 -0.56
CA LYS A 138 -5.53 -26.15 -1.41
C LYS A 138 -6.56 -27.18 -0.98
N ALA A 139 -6.73 -27.38 0.32
CA ALA A 139 -7.68 -28.34 0.87
C ALA A 139 -9.15 -28.02 0.52
N LEU A 140 -9.47 -26.76 0.22
CA LEU A 140 -10.81 -26.34 -0.19
C LEU A 140 -11.13 -26.68 -1.66
N ASN A 141 -10.13 -27.07 -2.46
CA ASN A 141 -10.29 -27.42 -3.88
C ASN A 141 -11.08 -26.36 -4.69
N VAL A 142 -10.76 -25.10 -4.46
CA VAL A 142 -11.47 -23.97 -5.07
C VAL A 142 -11.18 -23.89 -6.57
N SER A 143 -12.23 -23.71 -7.37
CA SER A 143 -12.13 -23.59 -8.83
C SER A 143 -11.21 -22.44 -9.25
N PHE A 144 -10.46 -22.66 -10.32
CA PHE A 144 -9.63 -21.65 -10.97
C PHE A 144 -10.35 -21.12 -12.22
N PRO A 145 -10.27 -19.82 -12.56
CA PRO A 145 -9.59 -18.73 -11.84
C PRO A 145 -10.48 -17.95 -10.87
N TYR A 146 -11.79 -18.16 -10.89
CA TYR A 146 -12.75 -17.25 -10.25
C TYR A 146 -13.20 -17.66 -8.84
N GLY A 147 -12.95 -18.90 -8.41
CA GLY A 147 -13.52 -19.41 -7.17
C GLY A 147 -15.05 -19.52 -7.22
N PRO A 148 -15.80 -19.08 -6.19
CA PRO A 148 -15.35 -18.29 -5.03
C PRO A 148 -14.71 -19.13 -3.92
N LEU A 149 -14.04 -18.48 -2.97
CA LEU A 149 -13.73 -19.10 -1.67
C LEU A 149 -15.04 -19.30 -0.88
N PRO A 150 -15.19 -20.37 -0.08
CA PRO A 150 -16.35 -20.54 0.79
C PRO A 150 -16.49 -19.39 1.80
N ASP A 151 -17.71 -18.91 2.03
CA ASP A 151 -18.01 -17.74 2.88
C ASP A 151 -17.37 -17.81 4.28
N ASP A 152 -17.40 -18.99 4.91
CA ASP A 152 -16.76 -19.19 6.23
C ASP A 152 -15.25 -18.95 6.18
N PHE A 153 -14.59 -19.34 5.10
CA PHE A 153 -13.17 -19.13 4.92
C PHE A 153 -12.85 -17.68 4.52
N GLN A 154 -13.71 -17.03 3.72
CA GLN A 154 -13.59 -15.60 3.43
C GLN A 154 -13.61 -14.78 4.72
N ARG A 155 -14.55 -15.07 5.64
CA ARG A 155 -14.62 -14.41 6.95
C ARG A 155 -13.39 -14.68 7.82
N GLN A 156 -12.83 -15.90 7.78
CA GLN A 156 -11.59 -16.23 8.50
C GLN A 156 -10.37 -15.46 7.97
N ILE A 157 -10.27 -15.28 6.65
CA ILE A 157 -9.21 -14.44 6.04
C ILE A 157 -9.37 -13.01 6.52
N ARG A 158 -10.57 -12.43 6.44
CA ARG A 158 -10.86 -11.06 6.90
C ARG A 158 -10.55 -10.86 8.37
N GLN A 159 -11.02 -11.77 9.23
CA GLN A 159 -10.70 -11.79 10.66
C GLN A 159 -9.19 -11.78 10.89
N SER A 160 -8.46 -12.65 10.19
CA SER A 160 -7.01 -12.78 10.33
C SER A 160 -6.24 -11.58 9.79
N TYR A 161 -6.72 -10.96 8.72
CA TYR A 161 -6.15 -9.73 8.19
C TYR A 161 -6.32 -8.59 9.19
N TYR A 162 -7.52 -8.41 9.76
CA TYR A 162 -7.77 -7.39 10.78
C TYR A 162 -6.95 -7.61 12.06
N ALA A 163 -6.86 -8.87 12.52
CA ALA A 163 -6.00 -9.23 13.64
C ALA A 163 -4.52 -8.93 13.36
N ALA A 164 -4.03 -9.24 12.17
CA ALA A 164 -2.67 -8.91 11.74
C ALA A 164 -2.42 -7.39 11.65
N VAL A 165 -3.43 -6.60 11.25
CA VAL A 165 -3.35 -5.13 11.26
C VAL A 165 -3.30 -4.59 12.68
N SER A 166 -4.10 -5.09 13.62
CA SER A 166 -3.99 -4.69 15.04
C SER A 166 -2.65 -5.10 15.66
N TYR A 167 -2.11 -6.25 15.26
CA TYR A 167 -0.78 -6.67 15.67
C TYR A 167 0.30 -5.72 15.12
N LEU A 168 0.21 -5.33 13.85
CA LEU A 168 1.08 -4.31 13.26
C LEU A 168 0.97 -2.98 14.01
N ASP A 169 -0.25 -2.54 14.32
CA ASP A 169 -0.51 -1.30 15.07
C ASP A 169 0.18 -1.31 16.43
N MET A 170 0.13 -2.44 17.16
CA MET A 170 0.91 -2.61 18.40
C MET A 170 2.41 -2.42 18.16
N GLN A 171 2.99 -3.03 17.12
CA GLN A 171 4.43 -2.90 16.81
C GLN A 171 4.81 -1.45 16.48
N VAL A 172 3.99 -0.77 15.69
CA VAL A 172 4.14 0.66 15.37
C VAL A 172 4.04 1.50 16.65
N GLY A 173 3.05 1.24 17.50
CA GLY A 173 2.86 1.93 18.78
C GLY A 173 4.07 1.78 19.71
N LEU A 174 4.67 0.60 19.79
CA LEU A 174 5.90 0.37 20.56
C LEU A 174 7.08 1.19 20.01
N LEU A 175 7.26 1.23 18.69
CA LEU A 175 8.32 2.00 18.05
C LEU A 175 8.13 3.51 18.26
N LEU A 176 6.92 4.03 18.07
CA LEU A 176 6.63 5.45 18.26
C LEU A 176 6.70 5.87 19.74
N ASN A 177 6.24 5.02 20.65
CA ASN A 177 6.40 5.27 22.09
C ASN A 177 7.90 5.29 22.48
N ALA A 178 8.73 4.43 21.89
CA ALA A 178 10.17 4.49 22.11
C ALA A 178 10.81 5.78 21.57
N LEU A 179 10.31 6.33 20.45
CA LEU A 179 10.75 7.62 19.91
C LEU A 179 10.47 8.78 20.89
N ASP A 180 9.33 8.73 21.57
CA ASP A 180 8.98 9.62 22.70
C ASP A 180 9.93 9.42 23.89
N ASP A 181 10.16 8.17 24.31
CA ASP A 181 10.99 7.84 25.48
C ASP A 181 12.43 8.35 25.33
N VAL A 182 13.00 8.29 24.12
CA VAL A 182 14.34 8.85 23.84
C VAL A 182 14.31 10.35 23.56
N GLY A 183 13.13 10.99 23.61
CA GLY A 183 12.93 12.42 23.43
C GLY A 183 13.35 12.91 22.04
N LEU A 184 12.96 12.19 20.99
CA LEU A 184 13.27 12.52 19.59
C LEU A 184 12.04 12.94 18.77
N SER A 185 10.82 12.80 19.30
CA SER A 185 9.57 13.10 18.57
C SER A 185 9.53 14.53 18.04
N ASN A 186 9.90 15.53 18.84
CA ASN A 186 9.93 16.94 18.43
C ASN A 186 10.98 17.28 17.34
N SER A 187 11.83 16.33 16.93
CA SER A 187 12.89 16.53 15.94
C SER A 187 12.89 15.48 14.83
N THR A 188 11.84 14.65 14.74
CA THR A 188 11.75 13.53 13.81
C THR A 188 10.49 13.64 12.98
N ILE A 189 10.63 13.65 11.65
CA ILE A 189 9.50 13.47 10.74
C ILE A 189 9.14 11.98 10.75
N VAL A 190 7.86 11.65 10.92
CA VAL A 190 7.35 10.28 10.84
C VAL A 190 6.43 10.19 9.63
N VAL A 191 6.70 9.24 8.74
CA VAL A 191 5.84 8.94 7.61
C VAL A 191 5.41 7.48 7.71
N PHE A 192 4.11 7.25 7.65
CA PHE A 192 3.53 5.92 7.63
C PHE A 192 2.81 5.72 6.30
N THR A 193 3.16 4.63 5.60
CA THR A 193 2.51 4.25 4.35
C THR A 193 2.61 2.75 4.10
N ALA A 194 2.00 2.28 3.01
CA ALA A 194 2.12 0.92 2.51
C ALA A 194 2.58 0.94 1.04
N ASP A 195 3.15 -0.15 0.57
CA ASP A 195 3.57 -0.33 -0.81
C ASP A 195 2.38 -0.49 -1.77
N HIS A 196 1.34 -1.20 -1.33
CA HIS A 196 0.07 -1.36 -2.05
C HIS A 196 -1.07 -1.81 -1.09
N GLY A 197 -2.29 -1.92 -1.62
CA GLY A 197 -3.45 -2.46 -0.92
C GLY A 197 -3.58 -3.99 -1.00
N TRP A 198 -4.72 -4.55 -0.60
CA TRP A 198 -5.01 -5.98 -0.65
C TRP A 198 -6.54 -6.21 -0.64
N SER A 199 -7.10 -6.79 -1.70
CA SER A 199 -8.51 -7.18 -1.78
C SER A 199 -8.82 -8.33 -0.82
N LEU A 200 -9.90 -8.18 -0.06
CA LEU A 200 -10.39 -9.07 0.98
C LEU A 200 -11.76 -9.68 0.59
N GLY A 201 -11.95 -9.92 -0.70
CA GLY A 201 -13.15 -10.50 -1.31
C GLY A 201 -13.89 -9.56 -2.24
N GLU A 202 -13.59 -8.26 -2.21
CA GLU A 202 -14.17 -7.28 -3.14
C GLU A 202 -13.96 -7.75 -4.59
N HIS A 203 -15.04 -7.72 -5.39
CA HIS A 203 -15.10 -8.19 -6.78
C HIS A 203 -14.79 -9.68 -6.98
N GLY A 204 -14.90 -10.49 -5.92
CA GLY A 204 -14.43 -11.88 -5.91
C GLY A 204 -12.90 -12.01 -6.00
N GLU A 205 -12.18 -10.89 -5.90
CA GLU A 205 -10.72 -10.86 -5.92
C GLU A 205 -10.13 -11.05 -4.52
N TRP A 206 -8.86 -11.48 -4.53
CA TRP A 206 -8.01 -11.53 -3.36
C TRP A 206 -6.63 -11.03 -3.76
N ALA A 207 -5.83 -10.59 -2.78
CA ALA A 207 -4.50 -10.06 -3.03
C ALA A 207 -4.50 -8.70 -3.77
N LYS A 208 -3.49 -8.41 -4.60
CA LYS A 208 -3.15 -7.01 -4.96
C LYS A 208 -2.88 -6.79 -6.45
N TYR A 209 -2.92 -7.84 -7.26
CA TYR A 209 -2.40 -7.82 -8.63
C TYR A 209 -3.39 -7.17 -9.59
N SER A 210 -3.96 -6.05 -9.19
CA SER A 210 -5.15 -5.43 -9.70
C SER A 210 -4.99 -3.93 -9.70
N ASN A 211 -5.90 -3.30 -10.40
CA ASN A 211 -5.88 -1.87 -10.64
C ASN A 211 -6.93 -1.19 -9.73
N PHE A 212 -7.94 -1.91 -9.21
CA PHE A 212 -8.98 -1.41 -8.30
C PHE A 212 -8.45 -0.60 -7.11
N ASP A 213 -9.29 0.28 -6.57
CA ASP A 213 -8.93 1.14 -5.43
C ASP A 213 -8.47 0.29 -4.23
N VAL A 214 -9.07 -0.87 -3.96
CA VAL A 214 -8.66 -1.77 -2.87
C VAL A 214 -7.23 -2.30 -2.98
N ALA A 215 -6.67 -2.35 -4.19
CA ALA A 215 -5.31 -2.80 -4.46
C ALA A 215 -4.30 -1.65 -4.56
N THR A 216 -4.74 -0.44 -4.91
CA THR A 216 -3.84 0.70 -5.21
C THR A 216 -3.90 1.82 -4.18
N ARG A 217 -4.99 1.94 -3.41
CA ARG A 217 -5.16 2.97 -2.39
C ARG A 217 -4.46 2.54 -1.10
N VAL A 218 -3.47 3.33 -0.68
CA VAL A 218 -2.66 3.07 0.51
C VAL A 218 -2.90 4.11 1.59
N PRO A 219 -2.69 3.78 2.89
CA PRO A 219 -2.52 4.81 3.91
C PRO A 219 -1.31 5.67 3.57
N LEU A 220 -1.40 6.97 3.81
CA LEU A 220 -0.28 7.89 3.73
C LEU A 220 -0.46 8.98 4.79
N MET A 221 0.30 8.88 5.87
CA MET A 221 0.22 9.78 7.02
C MET A 221 1.58 10.42 7.26
N PHE A 222 1.57 11.71 7.54
CA PHE A 222 2.75 12.47 7.89
C PHE A 222 2.58 13.13 9.25
N TYR A 223 3.59 12.96 10.09
CA TYR A 223 3.82 13.78 11.26
C TYR A 223 5.08 14.61 11.02
N VAL A 224 4.93 15.92 11.11
CA VAL A 224 6.01 16.90 10.97
C VAL A 224 5.97 17.83 12.18
N PRO A 225 6.96 17.75 13.09
CA PRO A 225 7.03 18.59 14.28
C PRO A 225 6.91 20.08 13.96
N GLY A 226 5.94 20.76 14.57
CA GLY A 226 5.73 22.20 14.36
C GLY A 226 4.97 22.57 13.08
N MET A 227 4.60 21.60 12.24
CA MET A 227 3.80 21.85 11.03
C MET A 227 2.46 21.10 11.04
N THR A 228 2.45 19.78 11.21
CA THR A 228 1.19 19.00 11.28
C THR A 228 0.58 18.96 12.67
N THR A 229 1.37 19.32 13.68
CA THR A 229 0.92 19.55 15.06
C THR A 229 1.82 20.60 15.71
N SER A 230 1.29 21.31 16.69
CA SER A 230 2.07 22.22 17.53
C SER A 230 3.23 21.46 18.18
N SER A 231 4.38 22.12 18.33
CA SER A 231 5.49 21.54 19.09
C SER A 231 5.03 21.21 20.50
N VAL A 232 5.28 19.97 20.92
CA VAL A 232 4.83 19.44 22.19
C VAL A 232 5.77 19.90 23.30
N SER A 233 5.22 20.27 24.47
CA SER A 233 6.01 20.85 25.57
C SER A 233 7.03 19.84 26.10
N GLN A 234 8.09 20.32 26.75
CA GLN A 234 9.10 19.45 27.33
C GLN A 234 8.47 18.53 28.40
N GLY A 235 8.44 17.21 28.15
CA GLY A 235 7.88 16.19 29.04
C GLY A 235 6.51 15.65 28.64
N GLU A 236 5.86 16.23 27.62
CA GLU A 236 4.63 15.68 27.03
C GLU A 236 4.96 14.62 25.96
N ARG A 237 4.14 13.58 25.87
CA ARG A 237 4.27 12.47 24.90
C ARG A 237 3.43 12.75 23.66
N VAL A 238 4.02 12.57 22.49
CA VAL A 238 3.33 12.72 21.19
C VAL A 238 2.61 11.42 20.82
N PHE A 239 3.25 10.28 21.08
CA PHE A 239 2.84 8.94 20.71
C PHE A 239 2.83 8.00 21.93
N PRO A 240 2.02 8.28 22.96
CA PRO A 240 1.86 7.34 24.05
C PRO A 240 1.33 6.00 23.51
N TYR A 241 1.92 4.89 23.94
CA TYR A 241 1.44 3.57 23.57
C TYR A 241 -0.02 3.37 24.01
N LEU A 242 -0.87 2.92 23.10
CA LEU A 242 -2.26 2.56 23.35
C LEU A 242 -2.42 1.06 23.18
N ASP A 243 -2.91 0.40 24.22
CA ASP A 243 -3.13 -1.04 24.19
C ASP A 243 -4.46 -1.39 23.47
N PRO A 244 -4.42 -2.15 22.36
CA PRO A 244 -5.63 -2.48 21.61
C PRO A 244 -6.65 -3.30 22.41
N PHE A 245 -6.27 -3.92 23.53
CA PHE A 245 -7.18 -4.73 24.36
C PHE A 245 -7.89 -3.97 25.48
N SER A 246 -7.48 -2.73 25.79
CA SER A 246 -7.99 -1.98 26.95
C SER A 246 -8.59 -0.60 26.63
N HIS A 247 -8.36 -0.07 25.42
CA HIS A 247 -8.77 1.29 25.08
C HIS A 247 -10.14 1.39 24.39
N ILE A 248 -11.01 2.24 24.94
CA ILE A 248 -12.18 2.81 24.26
C ILE A 248 -11.72 4.07 23.54
N LEU A 249 -11.75 4.08 22.21
CA LEU A 249 -11.34 5.20 21.36
C LEU A 249 -12.18 6.47 21.65
N GLY A 250 -11.50 7.56 21.99
CA GLY A 250 -11.95 8.92 21.71
C GLY A 250 -11.21 9.45 20.49
N LEU A 251 -11.93 9.82 19.43
CA LEU A 251 -11.35 10.37 18.20
C LEU A 251 -10.56 11.66 18.44
N VAL A 252 -9.40 11.84 17.81
CA VAL A 252 -9.06 13.12 17.13
C VAL A 252 -8.10 12.88 15.94
N PRO A 253 -8.58 12.61 14.71
CA PRO A 253 -7.77 12.91 13.54
C PRO A 253 -7.78 14.44 13.33
N GLN A 254 -6.66 15.09 13.62
CA GLN A 254 -6.37 16.43 13.13
C GLN A 254 -5.68 16.32 11.76
N GLY A 255 -6.02 17.20 10.82
CA GLY A 255 -5.40 17.27 9.49
C GLY A 255 -5.82 16.13 8.55
N ARG A 256 -6.80 16.39 7.68
CA ARG A 256 -7.16 15.50 6.57
C ARG A 256 -7.07 16.27 5.26
N SER A 257 -6.55 15.62 4.23
CA SER A 257 -6.57 16.14 2.86
C SER A 257 -7.33 15.18 1.96
N LYS A 258 -8.17 15.72 1.08
CA LYS A 258 -8.85 14.96 0.01
C LYS A 258 -8.10 15.03 -1.32
N LYS A 259 -6.91 15.63 -1.35
CA LYS A 259 -6.10 15.72 -2.57
C LYS A 259 -5.62 14.33 -2.96
N VAL A 260 -5.76 14.01 -4.24
CA VAL A 260 -5.21 12.80 -4.84
C VAL A 260 -3.69 12.98 -4.95
N VAL A 261 -2.94 12.00 -4.48
CA VAL A 261 -1.46 12.00 -4.43
C VAL A 261 -0.93 10.61 -4.76
N GLU A 262 0.35 10.53 -5.09
CA GLU A 262 1.00 9.29 -5.51
C GLU A 262 2.25 9.00 -4.67
N LEU A 263 2.59 7.72 -4.49
CA LEU A 263 3.80 7.32 -3.78
C LEU A 263 5.09 7.81 -4.46
N VAL A 264 5.08 8.07 -5.77
CA VAL A 264 6.23 8.66 -6.50
C VAL A 264 6.59 10.06 -5.99
N SER A 265 5.64 10.75 -5.34
CA SER A 265 5.87 12.05 -4.70
C SER A 265 6.54 11.96 -3.32
N LEU A 266 6.72 10.76 -2.77
CA LEU A 266 7.28 10.58 -1.43
C LEU A 266 8.74 11.05 -1.35
N PHE A 267 9.54 10.80 -2.39
CA PHE A 267 10.96 11.19 -2.39
C PHE A 267 11.16 12.71 -2.33
N SER A 268 10.50 13.45 -3.22
CA SER A 268 10.58 14.92 -3.24
C SER A 268 10.00 15.55 -1.97
N THR A 269 8.90 14.98 -1.46
CA THR A 269 8.27 15.44 -0.20
C THR A 269 9.18 15.25 1.01
N LEU A 270 9.82 14.08 1.14
CA LEU A 270 10.76 13.82 2.24
C LEU A 270 12.00 14.72 2.17
N ALA A 271 12.53 14.95 0.96
CA ALA A 271 13.67 15.86 0.76
C ALA A 271 13.32 17.28 1.21
N GLU A 272 12.15 17.80 0.80
CA GLU A 272 11.69 19.13 1.19
C GLU A 272 11.47 19.24 2.70
N LEU A 273 10.75 18.29 3.30
CA LEU A 273 10.47 18.30 4.74
C LEU A 273 11.74 18.20 5.58
N ALA A 274 12.75 17.45 5.13
CA ALA A 274 14.03 17.34 5.79
C ALA A 274 14.92 18.59 5.64
N GLY A 275 14.46 19.61 4.91
CA GLY A 275 15.23 20.83 4.60
C GLY A 275 16.40 20.57 3.65
N LEU A 276 16.33 19.53 2.83
CA LEU A 276 17.31 19.22 1.79
C LEU A 276 16.90 19.87 0.47
N GLN A 277 17.84 19.91 -0.48
CA GLN A 277 17.52 20.33 -1.84
C GLN A 277 16.58 19.31 -2.48
N VAL A 278 15.38 19.76 -2.88
CA VAL A 278 14.43 18.93 -3.63
C VAL A 278 15.06 18.56 -4.99
N PRO A 279 15.07 17.27 -5.38
CA PRO A 279 15.56 16.86 -6.69
C PRO A 279 14.83 17.59 -7.83
N PRO A 280 15.51 17.90 -8.95
CA PRO A 280 14.85 18.52 -10.10
C PRO A 280 13.84 17.57 -10.74
N VAL A 281 12.87 18.12 -11.46
CA VAL A 281 11.92 17.33 -12.25
C VAL A 281 12.67 16.55 -13.32
N CYS A 282 12.34 15.27 -13.48
CA CYS A 282 12.93 14.42 -14.51
C CYS A 282 12.57 14.91 -15.93
N PRO A 283 13.47 14.82 -16.92
CA PRO A 283 13.07 14.87 -18.32
C PRO A 283 12.18 13.67 -18.64
N GLU A 284 11.40 13.76 -19.72
CA GLU A 284 10.48 12.70 -20.17
C GLU A 284 11.15 11.31 -20.27
N THR A 285 12.43 11.26 -20.66
CA THR A 285 13.25 10.04 -20.59
C THR A 285 14.45 10.26 -19.68
N SER A 286 14.44 9.58 -18.53
CA SER A 286 15.35 9.86 -17.41
C SER A 286 16.34 8.73 -17.11
N PHE A 287 16.47 7.70 -17.98
CA PHE A 287 17.34 6.53 -17.74
C PHE A 287 18.82 6.85 -17.47
N HIS A 288 19.30 7.97 -17.99
CA HIS A 288 20.69 8.44 -17.85
C HIS A 288 20.85 9.46 -16.71
N VAL A 289 19.75 9.89 -16.08
CA VAL A 289 19.75 10.90 -15.01
C VAL A 289 19.83 10.18 -13.67
N ALA A 290 20.88 10.47 -12.91
CA ALA A 290 21.11 9.81 -11.62
C ALA A 290 20.17 10.32 -10.50
N LEU A 291 19.81 11.61 -10.52
CA LEU A 291 19.00 12.24 -9.48
C LEU A 291 17.99 13.22 -10.09
N CYS A 292 16.73 12.82 -10.09
CA CYS A 292 15.58 13.64 -10.43
C CYS A 292 14.32 13.04 -9.77
N THR A 293 13.18 13.71 -9.88
CA THR A 293 11.89 13.21 -9.40
C THR A 293 10.81 13.36 -10.47
N GLU A 294 9.96 12.34 -10.61
CA GLU A 294 8.77 12.39 -11.47
C GLU A 294 7.53 12.85 -10.68
N GLY A 295 7.54 12.71 -9.35
CA GLY A 295 6.47 13.15 -8.45
C GLY A 295 6.77 14.51 -7.81
N ALA A 296 5.86 15.47 -7.95
CA ALA A 296 5.98 16.76 -7.29
C ALA A 296 5.79 16.64 -5.77
N SER A 297 6.55 17.43 -5.00
CA SER A 297 6.38 17.45 -3.55
C SER A 297 4.97 17.89 -3.15
N ILE A 298 4.42 17.24 -2.13
CA ILE A 298 3.07 17.50 -1.62
C ILE A 298 3.05 18.36 -0.34
N VAL A 299 4.20 18.90 0.09
CA VAL A 299 4.31 19.75 1.31
C VAL A 299 3.34 20.93 1.30
N ARG A 300 3.04 21.49 0.11
CA ARG A 300 2.02 22.54 -0.07
C ARG A 300 0.65 22.20 0.52
N TYR A 301 0.31 20.92 0.70
CA TYR A 301 -0.97 20.48 1.27
C TYR A 301 -0.97 20.41 2.81
N PHE A 302 0.17 20.65 3.48
CA PHE A 302 0.30 20.46 4.92
C PHE A 302 -0.09 21.72 5.72
N ASN A 303 -0.08 22.90 5.10
CA ASN A 303 -0.36 24.20 5.74
C ASN A 303 -1.84 24.64 5.68
N VAL A 304 -2.75 23.77 5.25
CA VAL A 304 -4.12 24.18 4.97
C VAL A 304 -5.00 23.99 6.20
N SER A 305 -5.18 25.08 6.97
CA SER A 305 -6.50 25.32 7.56
C SER A 305 -7.47 25.47 6.39
N GLU A 306 -8.50 24.62 6.30
CA GLU A 306 -9.45 24.58 5.17
C GLU A 306 -10.20 25.92 4.93
N GLU A 307 -9.96 26.97 5.72
CA GLU A 307 -10.68 28.24 5.68
C GLU A 307 -9.97 29.40 4.94
N LYS A 308 -8.76 29.25 4.41
CA LYS A 308 -8.01 30.42 3.85
C LYS A 308 -7.32 30.24 2.50
N VAL A 309 -7.83 29.42 1.60
CA VAL A 309 -7.54 29.60 0.17
C VAL A 309 -8.66 30.45 -0.43
N LYS A 310 -8.59 31.77 -0.21
CA LYS A 310 -9.09 32.67 -1.26
C LYS A 310 -8.26 32.33 -2.49
N GLU A 311 -8.92 32.19 -3.63
CA GLU A 311 -8.31 32.12 -4.94
C GLU A 311 -7.36 33.33 -5.13
N GLU A 312 -6.12 33.20 -4.67
CA GLU A 312 -5.03 33.96 -5.24
C GLU A 312 -4.88 33.41 -6.65
N LYS A 313 -5.53 34.11 -7.58
CA LYS A 313 -5.12 34.13 -8.98
C LYS A 313 -3.71 34.70 -8.98
N ASP A 314 -2.72 33.84 -8.73
CA ASP A 314 -1.35 34.14 -9.10
C ASP A 314 -1.36 34.44 -10.59
N GLY A 315 -0.94 35.65 -10.93
CA GLY A 315 -0.88 36.16 -12.29
C GLY A 315 0.01 35.27 -13.13
N CYS A 316 -0.60 34.42 -13.94
CA CYS A 316 0.08 33.72 -15.02
C CYS A 316 0.30 34.70 -16.17
N ASP A 317 1.57 34.93 -16.50
CA ASP A 317 1.98 35.55 -17.76
C ASP A 317 1.60 34.62 -18.93
N ASP A 318 1.16 35.20 -20.04
CA ASP A 318 0.34 34.60 -21.11
C ASP A 318 1.07 33.55 -21.98
N SER A 319 2.22 33.00 -21.53
CA SER A 319 3.10 32.14 -22.33
C SER A 319 3.33 30.74 -21.78
N TYR A 320 2.77 30.36 -20.62
CA TYR A 320 2.82 28.99 -20.11
C TYR A 320 1.44 28.56 -19.63
N ARG A 321 0.95 27.47 -20.22
CA ARG A 321 -0.35 26.84 -19.96
C ARG A 321 -0.59 26.69 -18.45
N CYS A 322 -1.48 27.52 -17.91
CA CYS A 322 -2.00 27.33 -16.56
C CYS A 322 -3.07 26.23 -16.61
N PHE A 323 -2.57 24.99 -16.62
CA PHE A 323 -3.37 23.82 -16.34
C PHE A 323 -3.76 23.86 -14.87
N ASN A 324 -4.99 24.27 -14.59
CA ASN A 324 -5.72 23.80 -13.41
C ASN A 324 -6.04 22.31 -13.61
N GLU A 325 -5.02 21.48 -13.75
CA GLU A 325 -5.16 20.03 -13.83
C GLU A 325 -5.67 19.54 -12.46
N GLU A 326 -6.87 18.96 -12.46
CA GLU A 326 -7.39 18.22 -11.31
C GLU A 326 -6.31 17.21 -10.88
N PRO A 327 -5.94 17.10 -9.59
CA PRO A 327 -4.91 16.17 -9.16
C PRO A 327 -5.32 14.73 -9.50
N VAL A 328 -4.38 14.00 -10.10
CA VAL A 328 -4.53 12.63 -10.58
C VAL A 328 -3.54 11.72 -9.87
N ALA A 329 -3.93 10.46 -9.64
CA ALA A 329 -3.00 9.37 -9.32
C ALA A 329 -3.03 8.33 -10.44
N PHE A 330 -1.86 7.92 -10.88
CA PHE A 330 -1.67 6.89 -11.89
C PHE A 330 -1.30 5.56 -11.25
N SER A 331 -1.92 4.50 -11.76
CA SER A 331 -1.61 3.11 -11.43
C SER A 331 -1.50 2.31 -12.70
N GLN A 332 -0.72 1.23 -12.69
CA GLN A 332 -0.67 0.32 -13.84
C GLN A 332 -0.40 -1.12 -13.42
N TYR A 333 -0.90 -2.07 -14.21
CA TYR A 333 -0.64 -3.48 -13.99
C TYR A 333 -0.48 -4.28 -15.30
N PRO A 334 0.55 -5.14 -15.43
CA PRO A 334 0.76 -5.94 -16.63
C PRO A 334 -0.06 -7.24 -16.64
N ARG A 335 -0.42 -7.70 -17.84
CA ARG A 335 -1.04 -9.01 -18.07
C ARG A 335 -0.36 -9.77 -19.21
N PRO A 336 -0.28 -11.11 -19.12
CA PRO A 336 0.28 -11.93 -20.17
C PRO A 336 -0.73 -12.27 -21.29
N ALA A 337 -2.03 -12.15 -21.01
CA ALA A 337 -3.14 -12.46 -21.92
C ALA A 337 -4.44 -11.82 -21.41
N ASP A 338 -5.47 -11.79 -22.25
CA ASP A 338 -6.81 -11.28 -21.91
C ASP A 338 -7.58 -12.16 -20.92
N VAL A 339 -7.29 -13.46 -20.89
CA VAL A 339 -7.97 -14.42 -20.02
C VAL A 339 -7.06 -14.79 -18.84
N PRO A 340 -7.56 -14.80 -17.59
CA PRO A 340 -6.77 -15.18 -16.44
C PRO A 340 -6.15 -16.58 -16.59
N GLN A 341 -4.83 -16.64 -16.37
CA GLN A 341 -4.01 -17.84 -16.45
C GLN A 341 -2.98 -17.87 -15.31
N TRP A 342 -2.23 -18.97 -15.20
CA TRP A 342 -1.34 -19.28 -14.07
C TRP A 342 -0.30 -18.18 -13.72
N ASN A 343 0.09 -17.32 -14.66
CA ASN A 343 1.03 -16.22 -14.45
C ASN A 343 0.39 -14.83 -14.57
N SER A 344 -0.94 -14.70 -14.55
CA SER A 344 -1.61 -13.39 -14.69
C SER A 344 -1.39 -12.45 -13.50
N ASP A 345 -1.17 -13.02 -12.31
CA ASP A 345 -0.82 -12.24 -11.13
C ASP A 345 0.58 -11.62 -11.25
N LYS A 346 1.59 -12.38 -11.70
CA LYS A 346 2.98 -11.92 -11.73
C LYS A 346 3.66 -12.33 -13.06
N PRO A 347 3.27 -11.75 -14.20
CA PRO A 347 3.89 -12.10 -15.47
C PRO A 347 5.35 -11.65 -15.47
N LYS A 348 6.26 -12.51 -15.98
CA LYS A 348 7.65 -12.10 -16.21
C LYS A 348 7.68 -11.09 -17.35
N LEU A 349 8.64 -10.16 -17.36
CA LEU A 349 8.76 -9.12 -18.40
C LEU A 349 8.56 -9.65 -19.83
N LYS A 350 9.26 -10.74 -20.19
CA LYS A 350 9.18 -11.37 -21.53
C LYS A 350 7.79 -11.94 -21.89
N ASP A 351 6.94 -12.17 -20.90
CA ASP A 351 5.61 -12.76 -21.05
C ASP A 351 4.51 -11.69 -21.04
N ILE A 352 4.82 -10.42 -20.72
CA ILE A 352 3.84 -9.32 -20.73
C ILE A 352 3.41 -9.04 -22.17
N ARG A 353 2.09 -8.95 -22.39
CA ARG A 353 1.50 -8.63 -23.70
C ARG A 353 0.53 -7.45 -23.63
N ILE A 354 0.00 -7.17 -22.44
CA ILE A 354 -1.00 -6.13 -22.20
C ILE A 354 -0.56 -5.34 -20.97
N MET A 355 -0.77 -4.03 -20.99
CA MET A 355 -0.60 -3.15 -19.84
C MET A 355 -1.92 -2.43 -19.57
N GLY A 356 -2.43 -2.54 -18.35
CA GLY A 356 -3.57 -1.74 -17.89
C GLY A 356 -3.07 -0.44 -17.30
N TYR A 357 -3.25 0.68 -18.01
CA TYR A 357 -2.96 2.02 -17.49
C TYR A 357 -4.22 2.60 -16.88
N SER A 358 -4.10 3.10 -15.66
CA SER A 358 -5.22 3.66 -14.92
C SER A 358 -4.96 5.05 -14.39
N MET A 359 -6.01 5.86 -14.44
CA MET A 359 -6.09 7.21 -13.96
C MET A 359 -7.18 7.31 -12.89
N ARG A 360 -6.82 7.79 -11.70
CA ARG A 360 -7.74 8.03 -10.58
C ARG A 360 -7.80 9.52 -10.28
N THR A 361 -8.96 10.15 -10.49
CA THR A 361 -9.27 11.53 -10.06
C THR A 361 -10.13 11.47 -8.81
N ILE A 362 -10.56 12.60 -8.22
CA ILE A 362 -11.51 12.55 -7.10
C ILE A 362 -12.88 11.96 -7.50
N ASP A 363 -13.25 12.09 -8.78
CA ASP A 363 -14.59 11.79 -9.29
C ASP A 363 -14.71 10.39 -9.92
N TYR A 364 -13.63 9.85 -10.48
CA TYR A 364 -13.69 8.61 -11.23
C TYR A 364 -12.36 7.87 -11.28
N ARG A 365 -12.46 6.58 -11.64
CA ARG A 365 -11.35 5.72 -12.04
C ARG A 365 -11.55 5.30 -13.49
N TYR A 366 -10.57 5.60 -14.34
CA TYR A 366 -10.57 5.26 -15.76
C TYR A 366 -9.37 4.36 -16.07
N THR A 367 -9.59 3.22 -16.71
CA THR A 367 -8.52 2.27 -17.06
C THR A 367 -8.67 1.81 -18.50
N VAL A 368 -7.56 1.71 -19.22
CA VAL A 368 -7.49 1.08 -20.54
C VAL A 368 -6.42 -0.01 -20.54
N TRP A 369 -6.81 -1.17 -21.02
CA TRP A 369 -5.93 -2.33 -21.19
C TRP A 369 -5.48 -2.35 -22.64
N VAL A 370 -4.21 -2.03 -22.87
CA VAL A 370 -3.65 -1.84 -24.21
C VAL A 370 -2.53 -2.82 -24.50
N GLN A 371 -2.30 -3.12 -25.77
CA GLN A 371 -1.16 -3.93 -26.17
C GLN A 371 0.16 -3.30 -25.68
N PHE A 372 1.04 -4.14 -25.15
CA PHE A 372 2.37 -3.76 -24.67
C PHE A 372 3.45 -4.65 -25.28
N ASN A 373 4.51 -4.03 -25.80
CA ASN A 373 5.67 -4.72 -26.32
C ASN A 373 6.82 -4.67 -25.30
N PRO A 374 7.19 -5.79 -24.66
CA PRO A 374 8.22 -5.81 -23.63
C PRO A 374 9.65 -5.71 -24.17
N ASN A 375 9.86 -5.83 -25.48
CA ASN A 375 11.21 -5.76 -26.07
C ASN A 375 11.71 -4.31 -26.20
N ASN A 376 10.79 -3.36 -26.40
CA ASN A 376 11.08 -1.93 -26.58
C ASN A 376 10.33 -1.05 -25.57
N PHE A 377 9.58 -1.64 -24.63
CA PHE A 377 8.80 -0.97 -23.60
C PHE A 377 7.75 0.01 -24.15
N SER A 378 7.14 -0.30 -25.30
CA SER A 378 6.11 0.56 -25.91
C SER A 378 4.68 0.05 -25.66
N ALA A 379 3.77 0.96 -25.30
CA ALA A 379 2.33 0.72 -25.27
C ALA A 379 1.66 1.23 -26.55
N ASN A 380 0.71 0.47 -27.10
CA ASN A 380 -0.05 0.85 -28.29
C ASN A 380 -1.49 1.25 -27.90
N PHE A 381 -1.74 2.54 -27.73
CA PHE A 381 -3.06 3.07 -27.35
C PHE A 381 -4.12 3.00 -28.46
N GLU A 382 -3.76 2.60 -29.69
CA GLU A 382 -4.72 2.28 -30.75
C GLU A 382 -5.24 0.83 -30.66
N ASP A 383 -4.52 -0.06 -29.96
CA ASP A 383 -4.88 -1.46 -29.74
C ASP A 383 -5.40 -1.66 -28.31
N VAL A 384 -6.66 -1.25 -28.10
CA VAL A 384 -7.36 -1.33 -26.80
C VAL A 384 -8.11 -2.65 -26.71
N HIS A 385 -7.72 -3.49 -25.75
CA HIS A 385 -8.33 -4.78 -25.47
C HIS A 385 -9.61 -4.65 -24.65
N ALA A 386 -9.61 -3.77 -23.65
CA ALA A 386 -10.74 -3.49 -22.78
C ALA A 386 -10.60 -2.14 -22.09
N GLY A 387 -11.70 -1.62 -21.57
CA GLY A 387 -11.70 -0.40 -20.76
C GLY A 387 -12.63 -0.51 -19.55
N GLU A 388 -12.33 0.31 -18.55
CA GLU A 388 -13.07 0.40 -17.30
C GLU A 388 -13.31 1.87 -16.94
N LEU A 389 -14.52 2.19 -16.52
CA LEU A 389 -14.87 3.50 -15.97
C LEU A 389 -15.82 3.29 -14.79
N TYR A 390 -15.40 3.74 -13.61
CA TYR A 390 -16.18 3.71 -12.37
C TYR A 390 -16.27 5.12 -11.78
N MET A 391 -17.47 5.55 -11.41
CA MET A 391 -17.73 6.89 -10.87
C MET A 391 -17.79 6.82 -9.34
N VAL A 392 -16.95 7.58 -8.65
CA VAL A 392 -16.77 7.50 -7.19
C VAL A 392 -18.05 7.85 -6.43
N GLU A 393 -18.81 8.84 -6.90
CA GLU A 393 -20.02 9.30 -6.22
C GLU A 393 -21.15 8.26 -6.27
N THR A 394 -21.36 7.64 -7.43
CA THR A 394 -22.50 6.74 -7.67
C THR A 394 -22.15 5.26 -7.52
N ASP A 395 -20.87 4.92 -7.63
CA ASP A 395 -20.33 3.56 -7.59
C ASP A 395 -19.00 3.53 -6.81
N PRO A 396 -19.02 3.81 -5.49
CA PRO A 396 -17.82 3.89 -4.68
C PRO A 396 -17.08 2.56 -4.53
N ASN A 397 -17.79 1.44 -4.70
CA ASN A 397 -17.21 0.09 -4.66
C ASN A 397 -16.65 -0.36 -6.01
N GLN A 398 -16.92 0.36 -7.10
CA GLN A 398 -16.44 0.04 -8.44
C GLN A 398 -17.06 -1.26 -9.02
N ASP A 399 -18.35 -1.47 -8.76
CA ASP A 399 -19.11 -2.66 -9.16
C ASP A 399 -19.69 -2.56 -10.57
N TYR A 400 -19.89 -1.34 -11.10
CA TYR A 400 -20.65 -1.10 -12.32
C TYR A 400 -19.80 -0.38 -13.38
N ASN A 401 -19.06 -1.17 -14.16
CA ASN A 401 -18.28 -0.63 -15.28
C ASN A 401 -19.18 0.01 -16.35
N ILE A 402 -19.05 1.33 -16.55
CA ILE A 402 -19.81 2.12 -17.54
C ILE A 402 -18.99 2.52 -18.77
N TYR A 403 -17.79 1.95 -18.96
CA TYR A 403 -16.90 2.30 -20.08
C TYR A 403 -17.62 2.30 -21.43
N ASN A 404 -18.33 1.21 -21.76
CA ASN A 404 -19.06 1.06 -23.04
C ASN A 404 -20.34 1.92 -23.15
N ASN A 405 -20.82 2.51 -22.06
CA ASN A 405 -22.04 3.34 -22.05
C ASN A 405 -21.74 4.82 -22.31
N THR A 406 -20.47 5.22 -22.31
CA THR A 406 -20.07 6.62 -22.48
C THR A 406 -19.64 6.90 -23.92
N SER A 407 -20.09 8.04 -24.47
CA SER A 407 -19.51 8.54 -25.70
C SER A 407 -18.07 9.00 -25.42
N HIS A 408 -17.11 8.13 -25.72
CA HIS A 408 -15.67 8.33 -25.49
C HIS A 408 -15.16 9.71 -25.92
N GLY A 409 -15.77 10.34 -26.93
CA GLY A 409 -15.34 11.64 -27.48
C GLY A 409 -15.35 12.83 -26.51
N CYS A 410 -16.12 12.81 -25.41
CA CYS A 410 -16.09 13.90 -24.42
C CYS A 410 -15.06 13.65 -23.31
N PHE A 411 -14.95 12.40 -22.83
CA PHE A 411 -13.98 11.98 -21.82
C PHE A 411 -12.54 11.98 -22.37
N PHE A 412 -12.30 11.45 -23.57
CA PHE A 412 -10.99 11.50 -24.21
C PHE A 412 -10.54 12.93 -24.53
N LYS A 413 -11.46 13.85 -24.86
CA LYS A 413 -11.13 15.28 -25.02
C LYS A 413 -10.73 15.96 -23.71
N LYS A 414 -11.22 15.48 -22.56
CA LYS A 414 -10.82 15.98 -21.23
C LYS A 414 -9.48 15.39 -20.76
N ILE A 415 -9.09 14.20 -21.27
CA ILE A 415 -7.87 13.47 -20.88
C ILE A 415 -6.67 13.76 -21.81
N LEU A 416 -6.90 13.95 -23.11
CA LEU A 416 -5.86 14.21 -24.12
C LEU A 416 -5.72 15.70 -24.51
N GLY A 417 -6.45 16.59 -23.82
CA GLY A 417 -6.58 18.02 -24.16
C GLY A 417 -5.49 18.89 -23.56
#